data_AF-A0A6I9Z4F6-F1
#
_entry.id   AF-A0A6I9Z4F6-F1
#
_cell.length_a   1.000
_cell.length_b   1.000
_cell.length_c   1.000
_cell.angle_alpha   90.00
_cell.angle_beta   90.00
_cell.angle_gamma   90.00
#
_symmetry.space_group_name_H-M   'P 1'
#
loop_
_entity.id
_entity.type
_entity.pdbx_description
1 polymer ?
#
loop_
_entity_poly.entity_id
_entity_poly.type
_entity_poly.pdbx_seq_one_letter_code
_entity_poly.pdbx_strand_id
1 'polypeptide(L)'
;MGDREKALQVMLQVLQTCDHPAPDMFCLCGRIYKDIFLDSDYKDNSSRDKAIEWYRKGFELQSTLYSGINLAVLLIVSGQQFETSMELRKIGVRLNSLLGRKGNLEKMNNYWDVGQFFTVSMLASDIGKAVQAAEKLFKLKPPIWYLKSLVQNLILIQHFKKTTIEHSLRQERLNFWLDIIFEATQEKTSGLRFPVLVIEPTKIYQPAYVSINNEADERTVSLWHVSPAEMKRIHEWNFTASSIRGISISKFDERCCFLYVHDNSDDFQIYFSTECQCSRFCALVKEILSDAVGNTLELEGEIDGDTLEMDYM
;
A
#
# COMPACT_ATOMS: atom_id res chain seq x y z
N MET A 1 17.16 16.85 -8.45
CA MET A 1 18.39 17.37 -7.82
C MET A 1 18.49 18.90 -7.87
N GLY A 2 17.40 19.66 -8.10
CA GLY A 2 17.45 21.13 -8.06
C GLY A 2 16.72 21.71 -6.85
N ASP A 3 15.55 21.17 -6.52
CA ASP A 3 14.67 21.76 -5.52
C ASP A 3 15.02 21.34 -4.08
N ARG A 4 15.56 20.12 -3.88
CA ARG A 4 15.93 19.61 -2.54
C ARG A 4 17.15 20.33 -2.00
N GLU A 5 18.14 20.58 -2.84
CA GLU A 5 19.37 21.27 -2.53
C GLU A 5 19.09 22.74 -2.18
N LYS A 6 18.19 23.40 -2.93
CA LYS A 6 17.71 24.75 -2.61
C LYS A 6 16.95 24.79 -1.29
N ALA A 7 16.00 23.87 -1.08
CA ALA A 7 15.25 23.79 0.17
C ALA A 7 16.18 23.57 1.38
N LEU A 8 17.19 22.72 1.21
CA LEU A 8 18.20 22.48 2.23
C LEU A 8 19.02 23.74 2.55
N GLN A 9 19.48 24.47 1.52
CA GLN A 9 20.21 25.72 1.72
C GLN A 9 19.40 26.74 2.53
N VAL A 10 18.13 26.93 2.17
CA VAL A 10 17.22 27.82 2.90
C VAL A 10 17.08 27.37 4.36
N MET A 11 16.83 26.08 4.60
CA MET A 11 16.66 25.56 5.96
C MET A 11 17.92 25.71 6.81
N LEU A 12 19.10 25.48 6.23
CA LEU A 12 20.37 25.65 6.93
C LEU A 12 20.63 27.12 7.28
N GLN A 13 20.31 28.06 6.39
CA GLN A 13 20.40 29.50 6.67
C GLN A 13 19.47 29.90 7.82
N VAL A 14 18.22 29.45 7.79
CA VAL A 14 17.25 29.72 8.86
C VAL A 14 17.77 29.20 10.20
N LEU A 15 18.31 27.98 10.23
CA LEU A 15 18.89 27.39 11.45
C LEU A 15 20.11 28.13 11.96
N GLN A 16 20.94 28.71 11.08
CA GLN A 16 22.10 29.52 11.48
C GLN A 16 21.69 30.84 12.14
N THR A 17 20.57 31.42 11.71
CA THR A 17 20.06 32.70 12.23
C THR A 17 19.06 32.55 13.38
N CYS A 18 18.68 31.31 13.73
CA CYS A 18 17.67 31.05 14.75
C CYS A 18 18.36 30.71 16.09
N ASP A 19 18.13 31.54 17.10
CA ASP A 19 18.71 31.33 18.44
C ASP A 19 18.18 30.06 19.13
N HIS A 20 16.89 29.75 18.91
CA HIS A 20 16.19 28.65 19.57
C HIS A 20 15.41 27.81 18.53
N PRO A 21 16.11 27.03 17.69
CA PRO A 21 15.46 26.24 16.65
C PRO A 21 14.56 25.16 17.24
N ALA A 22 13.34 25.05 16.71
CA ALA A 22 12.40 24.02 17.11
C ALA A 22 12.85 22.63 16.63
N PRO A 23 12.51 21.54 17.35
CA PRO A 23 12.84 20.16 16.95
C PRO A 23 12.41 19.81 15.51
N ASP A 24 11.27 20.34 15.07
CA ASP A 24 10.72 20.11 13.73
C ASP A 24 11.60 20.70 12.62
N MET A 25 12.34 21.78 12.89
CA MET A 25 13.27 22.39 11.94
C MET A 25 14.44 21.44 11.66
N PHE A 26 14.96 20.79 12.71
CA PHE A 26 15.98 19.75 12.56
C PHE A 26 15.44 18.53 11.81
N CYS A 27 14.22 18.10 12.13
CA CYS A 27 13.61 16.96 11.45
C CYS A 27 13.34 17.24 9.97
N LEU A 28 13.08 18.49 9.60
CA LEU A 28 12.93 18.90 8.20
C LEU A 28 14.28 18.81 7.44
N CYS A 29 15.38 19.26 8.04
CA CYS A 29 16.72 19.02 7.46
C CYS A 29 17.01 17.52 7.32
N GLY A 30 16.71 16.73 8.36
CA GLY A 30 16.85 15.28 8.33
C GLY A 30 16.03 14.64 7.20
N ARG A 31 14.81 15.11 6.98
CA ARG A 31 13.94 14.64 5.89
C ARG A 31 14.53 14.94 4.52
N ILE A 32 15.02 16.16 4.30
CA ILE A 32 15.60 16.55 3.00
C ILE A 32 16.83 15.69 2.69
N TYR A 33 17.73 15.50 3.66
CA TYR A 33 18.89 14.61 3.49
C TYR A 33 18.49 13.15 3.28
N LYS A 34 17.47 12.66 3.98
CA LYS A 34 16.91 11.32 3.75
C LYS A 34 16.39 11.19 2.32
N ASP A 35 15.66 12.18 1.83
CA ASP A 35 15.13 12.16 0.47
C ASP A 35 16.27 12.19 -0.58
N ILE A 36 17.34 12.96 -0.36
CA ILE A 36 18.53 12.95 -1.23
C ILE A 36 19.18 11.54 -1.24
N PHE A 37 19.30 10.91 -0.07
CA PHE A 37 19.79 9.54 0.03
C PHE A 37 18.91 8.55 -0.73
N LEU A 38 17.58 8.66 -0.61
CA LEU A 38 16.63 7.81 -1.33
C LEU A 38 16.70 8.03 -2.86
N ASP A 39 16.77 9.28 -3.31
CA ASP A 39 16.91 9.62 -4.74
C ASP A 39 18.23 9.10 -5.33
N SER A 40 19.26 8.94 -4.50
CA SER A 40 20.57 8.39 -4.91
C SER A 40 20.58 6.87 -5.08
N ASP A 41 19.42 6.20 -4.98
CA ASP A 41 19.31 4.74 -4.98
C ASP A 41 20.19 4.13 -3.87
N TYR A 42 20.10 4.73 -2.67
CA TYR A 42 20.81 4.35 -1.45
C TYR A 42 22.35 4.45 -1.51
N LYS A 43 22.91 5.23 -2.44
CA LYS A 43 24.38 5.32 -2.65
C LYS A 43 25.03 6.48 -1.89
N ASP A 44 24.30 7.56 -1.63
CA ASP A 44 24.83 8.74 -0.93
C ASP A 44 24.83 8.55 0.60
N ASN A 45 25.81 7.79 1.08
CA ASN A 45 26.04 7.59 2.51
C ASN A 45 26.31 8.89 3.27
N SER A 46 26.84 9.93 2.61
CA SER A 46 27.07 11.23 3.26
C SER A 46 25.74 11.88 3.64
N SER A 47 24.78 11.88 2.71
CA SER A 47 23.42 12.38 2.99
C SER A 47 22.71 11.53 4.03
N ARG A 48 22.86 10.19 4.00
CA ARG A 48 22.36 9.32 5.07
C ARG A 48 22.88 9.74 6.45
N ASP A 49 24.19 9.92 6.58
CA ASP A 49 24.83 10.21 7.86
C ASP A 49 24.43 11.61 8.37
N LYS A 50 24.33 12.59 7.48
CA LYS A 50 23.77 13.92 7.82
C LYS A 50 22.31 13.82 8.27
N ALA A 51 21.49 13.00 7.61
CA ALA A 51 20.11 12.77 8.04
C ALA A 51 20.05 12.21 9.47
N ILE A 52 20.92 11.24 9.79
CA ILE A 52 21.07 10.68 11.14
C ILE A 52 21.41 11.78 12.14
N GLU A 53 22.39 12.62 11.85
CA GLU A 53 22.79 13.73 12.73
C GLU A 53 21.64 14.70 13.02
N TRP A 54 20.88 15.10 12.00
CA TRP A 54 19.76 16.02 12.16
C TRP A 54 18.61 15.41 12.95
N TYR A 55 18.23 14.16 12.66
CA TYR A 55 17.20 13.48 13.44
C TYR A 55 17.64 13.22 14.88
N ARG A 56 18.93 12.92 15.11
CA ARG A 56 19.51 12.78 16.46
C ARG A 56 19.38 14.08 17.25
N LYS A 57 19.80 15.22 16.67
CA LYS A 57 19.64 16.54 17.30
C LYS A 57 18.18 16.84 17.65
N GLY A 58 17.26 16.61 16.72
CA GLY A 58 15.83 16.82 16.95
C GLY A 58 15.29 15.91 18.07
N PHE A 59 15.72 14.65 18.13
CA PHE A 59 15.27 13.68 19.13
C PHE A 59 15.86 13.92 20.54
N GLU A 60 17.10 14.39 20.61
CA GLU A 60 17.77 14.80 21.86
C GLU A 60 17.12 16.05 22.46
N LEU A 61 16.77 17.03 21.61
CA LEU A 61 16.05 18.23 22.05
C LEU A 61 14.63 17.91 22.51
N GLN A 62 13.89 17.12 21.72
CA GLN A 62 12.57 16.63 22.08
C GLN A 62 12.31 15.25 21.48
N SER A 63 12.21 14.23 22.32
CA SER A 63 11.90 12.88 21.86
C SER A 63 10.45 12.81 21.37
N THR A 64 10.26 12.69 20.07
CA THR A 64 8.96 12.42 19.44
C THR A 64 8.99 11.07 18.72
N LEU A 65 7.81 10.51 18.44
CA LEU A 65 7.71 9.31 17.59
C LEU A 65 8.27 9.59 16.20
N TYR A 66 8.00 10.78 15.63
CA TYR A 66 8.47 11.13 14.30
C TYR A 66 10.00 11.17 14.19
N SER A 67 10.67 11.90 15.08
CA SER A 67 12.13 11.99 15.07
C SER A 67 12.78 10.65 15.42
N GLY A 68 12.26 9.95 16.44
CA GLY A 68 12.81 8.67 16.87
C GLY A 68 12.65 7.54 15.84
N ILE A 69 11.52 7.48 15.13
CA ILE A 69 11.30 6.49 14.06
C ILE A 69 12.29 6.70 12.92
N ASN A 70 12.39 7.93 12.39
CA ASN A 70 13.30 8.21 11.28
C ASN A 70 14.77 7.98 11.68
N LEU A 71 15.15 8.37 12.90
CA LEU A 71 16.48 8.08 13.44
C LEU A 71 16.75 6.57 13.51
N ALA A 72 15.83 5.79 14.10
CA ALA A 72 15.98 4.34 14.22
C ALA A 72 16.10 3.66 12.85
N VAL A 73 15.26 4.05 11.88
CA VAL A 73 15.31 3.53 10.51
C VAL A 73 16.67 3.82 9.88
N LEU A 74 17.15 5.06 9.95
CA LEU A 74 18.43 5.42 9.35
C LEU A 74 19.64 4.76 10.02
N LEU A 75 19.59 4.53 11.35
CA LEU A 75 20.62 3.76 12.04
C LEU A 75 20.67 2.32 11.54
N ILE A 76 19.51 1.68 11.29
CA ILE A 76 19.45 0.36 10.66
C ILE A 76 20.04 0.39 9.24
N VAL A 77 19.71 1.42 8.46
CA VAL A 77 20.29 1.63 7.12
C VAL A 77 21.83 1.80 7.17
N SER A 78 22.37 2.38 8.24
CA SER A 78 23.82 2.45 8.47
C SER A 78 24.46 1.12 8.94
N GLY A 79 23.68 0.05 9.00
CA GLY A 79 24.13 -1.30 9.39
C GLY A 79 23.99 -1.62 10.88
N GLN A 80 23.38 -0.75 11.68
CA GLN A 80 23.15 -1.03 13.10
C GLN A 80 21.99 -2.02 13.29
N GLN A 81 22.05 -2.77 14.40
CA GLN A 81 21.03 -3.75 14.77
C GLN A 81 20.62 -3.53 16.23
N PHE A 82 19.37 -3.86 16.59
CA PHE A 82 18.87 -3.67 17.95
C PHE A 82 19.65 -4.53 18.96
N GLU A 83 20.17 -5.67 18.53
CA GLU A 83 20.91 -6.60 19.37
C GLU A 83 22.28 -6.04 19.78
N THR A 84 22.92 -5.27 18.89
CA THR A 84 24.30 -4.81 19.04
C THR A 84 24.44 -3.32 19.35
N SER A 85 23.49 -2.48 18.92
CA SER A 85 23.56 -1.02 19.11
C SER A 85 22.85 -0.56 20.39
N MET A 86 23.63 0.01 21.31
CA MET A 86 23.08 0.61 22.53
C MET A 86 22.20 1.83 22.23
N GLU A 87 22.57 2.66 21.25
CA GLU A 87 21.78 3.81 20.82
C GLU A 87 20.42 3.37 20.32
N LEU A 88 20.39 2.39 19.41
CA LEU A 88 19.16 1.90 18.81
C LEU A 88 18.22 1.26 19.86
N ARG A 89 18.76 0.53 20.84
CA ARG A 89 17.97 0.03 21.99
C ARG A 89 17.36 1.15 22.82
N LYS A 90 18.12 2.20 23.15
CA LYS A 90 17.61 3.35 23.91
C LYS A 90 16.49 4.05 23.16
N ILE A 91 16.65 4.24 21.84
CA ILE A 91 15.61 4.80 20.99
C ILE A 91 14.37 3.89 20.99
N GLY A 92 14.54 2.56 20.84
CA GLY A 92 13.44 1.59 20.88
C GLY A 92 12.63 1.65 22.18
N VAL A 93 13.30 1.69 23.34
CA VAL A 93 12.64 1.84 24.64
C VAL A 93 11.85 3.15 24.71
N ARG A 94 12.44 4.25 24.22
CA ARG A 94 11.77 5.56 24.20
C ARG A 94 10.57 5.58 23.26
N LEU A 95 10.67 4.98 22.08
CA LEU A 95 9.57 4.83 21.13
C LEU A 95 8.42 4.04 21.73
N ASN A 96 8.69 2.92 22.39
CA ASN A 96 7.66 2.14 23.09
C ASN A 96 6.97 2.95 24.19
N SER A 97 7.73 3.73 24.97
CA SER A 97 7.15 4.63 25.99
C SER A 97 6.26 5.72 25.38
N LEU A 98 6.69 6.34 24.28
CA LEU A 98 5.92 7.38 23.59
C LEU A 98 4.64 6.81 22.97
N LEU A 99 4.73 5.62 22.38
CA LEU A 99 3.59 4.92 21.80
C LEU A 99 2.59 4.49 22.88
N GLY A 100 3.07 4.00 24.03
CA GLY A 100 2.22 3.66 25.17
C GLY A 100 1.37 4.83 25.67
N ARG A 101 1.88 6.06 25.60
CA ARG A 101 1.11 7.28 25.94
C ARG A 101 0.01 7.61 24.94
N LYS A 102 0.11 7.15 23.69
CA LYS A 102 -0.95 7.27 22.68
C LYS A 102 -2.10 6.29 22.91
N GLY A 103 -1.88 5.26 23.75
CA GLY A 103 -2.88 4.28 24.11
C GLY A 103 -3.01 3.13 23.11
N ASN A 104 -4.12 2.40 23.19
CA ASN A 104 -4.36 1.21 22.38
C ASN A 104 -4.72 1.58 20.94
N LEU A 105 -4.21 0.79 19.98
CA LEU A 105 -4.47 0.97 18.55
C LEU A 105 -5.97 1.07 18.23
N GLU A 106 -6.81 0.25 18.86
CA GLU A 106 -8.27 0.24 18.69
C GLU A 106 -8.94 1.60 18.94
N LYS A 107 -8.37 2.42 19.82
CA LYS A 107 -8.92 3.75 20.19
C LYS A 107 -8.28 4.90 19.42
N MET A 108 -7.18 4.67 18.69
CA MET A 108 -6.52 5.71 17.89
C MET A 108 -7.39 6.10 16.70
N ASN A 109 -7.72 7.38 16.50
CA ASN A 109 -8.54 7.82 15.36
C ASN A 109 -7.79 8.79 14.43
N ASN A 110 -6.50 9.00 14.67
CA ASN A 110 -5.64 9.83 13.84
C ASN A 110 -4.73 8.95 12.99
N TYR A 111 -4.77 9.13 11.67
CA TYR A 111 -3.94 8.36 10.73
C TYR A 111 -2.44 8.54 11.00
N TRP A 112 -2.04 9.70 11.51
CA TRP A 112 -0.65 10.01 11.86
C TRP A 112 -0.16 9.11 12.99
N ASP A 113 -0.94 9.01 14.07
CA ASP A 113 -0.61 8.15 15.21
C ASP A 113 -0.62 6.66 14.81
N VAL A 114 -1.59 6.26 13.98
CA VAL A 114 -1.68 4.87 13.49
C VAL A 114 -0.49 4.51 12.58
N GLY A 115 -0.05 5.38 11.68
CA GLY A 115 1.10 5.08 10.83
C GLY A 115 2.44 5.09 11.59
N GLN A 116 2.56 5.91 12.65
CA GLN A 116 3.69 5.80 13.58
C GLN A 116 3.66 4.47 14.34
N PHE A 117 2.50 4.06 14.85
CA PHE A 117 2.31 2.75 15.48
C PHE A 117 2.68 1.61 14.53
N PHE A 118 2.26 1.69 13.26
CA PHE A 118 2.59 0.72 12.24
C PHE A 118 4.11 0.62 12.04
N THR A 119 4.80 1.76 11.88
CA THR A 119 6.25 1.77 11.66
C THR A 119 7.02 1.24 12.87
N VAL A 120 6.61 1.58 14.09
CA VAL A 120 7.23 1.02 15.32
C VAL A 120 6.99 -0.49 15.41
N SER A 121 5.80 -0.96 15.03
CA SER A 121 5.51 -2.40 14.99
C SER A 121 6.40 -3.14 13.97
N MET A 122 6.65 -2.53 12.81
CA MET A 122 7.61 -3.02 11.80
C MET A 122 9.05 -3.03 12.34
N LEU A 123 9.48 -1.98 13.03
CA LEU A 123 10.79 -1.91 13.69
C LEU A 123 10.93 -2.99 14.79
N ALA A 124 9.85 -3.33 15.48
CA ALA A 124 9.83 -4.37 16.52
C ALA A 124 9.61 -5.79 15.98
N SER A 125 9.38 -5.97 14.68
CA SER A 125 8.96 -7.25 14.07
C SER A 125 7.65 -7.81 14.67
N ASP A 126 6.77 -6.96 15.19
CA ASP A 126 5.45 -7.38 15.70
C ASP A 126 4.45 -7.41 14.54
N ILE A 127 4.48 -8.52 13.77
CA ILE A 127 3.65 -8.71 12.57
C ILE A 127 2.16 -8.56 12.90
N GLY A 128 1.72 -9.08 14.05
CA GLY A 128 0.31 -9.02 14.45
C GLY A 128 -0.20 -7.60 14.61
N LYS A 129 0.56 -6.77 15.35
CA LYS A 129 0.24 -5.34 15.51
C LYS A 129 0.40 -4.56 14.21
N ALA A 130 1.38 -4.93 13.39
CA ALA A 130 1.62 -4.29 12.10
C ALA A 130 0.42 -4.48 11.14
N VAL A 131 -0.11 -5.69 11.02
CA VAL A 131 -1.30 -6.01 10.23
C VAL A 131 -2.53 -5.22 10.71
N GLN A 132 -2.78 -5.20 12.02
CA GLN A 132 -3.90 -4.43 12.60
C GLN A 132 -3.78 -2.93 12.32
N ALA A 133 -2.57 -2.39 12.40
CA ALA A 133 -2.31 -0.98 12.16
C ALA A 133 -2.49 -0.62 10.68
N ALA A 134 -2.06 -1.49 9.76
CA ALA A 134 -2.26 -1.31 8.33
C ALA A 134 -3.75 -1.29 7.95
N GLU A 135 -4.54 -2.24 8.47
CA GLU A 135 -5.99 -2.26 8.25
C GLU A 135 -6.66 -0.99 8.76
N LYS A 136 -6.27 -0.57 9.97
CA LYS A 136 -6.81 0.65 10.57
C LYS A 136 -6.42 1.90 9.78
N LEU A 137 -5.19 1.95 9.28
CA LEU A 137 -4.71 3.03 8.44
C LEU A 137 -5.52 3.11 7.13
N PHE A 138 -5.81 1.97 6.50
CA PHE A 138 -6.65 1.90 5.30
C PHE A 138 -8.05 2.50 5.52
N LYS A 139 -8.66 2.19 6.67
CA LYS A 139 -9.98 2.73 7.07
C LYS A 139 -9.95 4.26 7.30
N LEU A 140 -8.82 4.81 7.75
CA LEU A 140 -8.67 6.23 8.07
C LEU A 140 -8.38 7.14 6.86
N LYS A 141 -8.20 6.58 5.65
CA LYS A 141 -8.00 7.33 4.40
C LYS A 141 -6.92 8.44 4.51
N PRO A 142 -5.67 8.12 4.91
CA PRO A 142 -4.62 9.12 5.04
C PRO A 142 -4.34 9.81 3.70
N PRO A 143 -3.89 11.08 3.72
CA PRO A 143 -3.50 11.78 2.51
C PRO A 143 -2.26 11.15 1.87
N ILE A 144 -2.18 11.18 0.54
CA ILE A 144 -1.11 10.53 -0.24
C ILE A 144 0.29 11.02 0.16
N TRP A 145 0.46 12.31 0.47
CA TRP A 145 1.75 12.85 0.90
C TRP A 145 2.28 12.17 2.17
N TYR A 146 1.38 11.75 3.07
CA TYR A 146 1.74 11.05 4.30
C TYR A 146 2.10 9.60 3.99
N LEU A 147 1.27 8.92 3.18
CA LEU A 147 1.55 7.56 2.73
C LEU A 147 2.91 7.48 2.03
N LYS A 148 3.27 8.44 1.17
CA LYS A 148 4.60 8.51 0.54
C LYS A 148 5.72 8.51 1.58
N SER A 149 5.63 9.33 2.64
CA SER A 149 6.63 9.36 3.71
C SER A 149 6.67 8.07 4.53
N LEU A 150 5.52 7.41 4.72
CA LEU A 150 5.44 6.13 5.43
C LEU A 150 6.08 5.01 4.60
N VAL A 151 5.75 4.92 3.32
CA VAL A 151 6.30 3.93 2.37
C VAL A 151 7.82 4.00 2.31
N GLN A 152 8.39 5.21 2.25
CA GLN A 152 9.84 5.40 2.32
C GLN A 152 10.47 4.69 3.54
N ASN A 153 9.88 4.85 4.73
CA ASN A 153 10.38 4.20 5.94
C ASN A 153 10.20 2.68 5.89
N LEU A 154 9.06 2.20 5.39
CA LEU A 154 8.77 0.77 5.28
C LEU A 154 9.73 0.05 4.32
N ILE A 155 10.01 0.65 3.15
CA ILE A 155 10.98 0.13 2.19
C ILE A 155 12.37 0.03 2.82
N LEU A 156 12.82 1.08 3.52
CA LEU A 156 14.12 1.06 4.21
C LEU A 156 14.17 -0.03 5.28
N ILE A 157 13.09 -0.22 6.06
CA ILE A 157 13.02 -1.30 7.04
C ILE A 157 13.10 -2.66 6.35
N GLN A 158 12.30 -2.91 5.32
CA GLN A 158 12.30 -4.19 4.61
C GLN A 158 13.65 -4.52 3.96
N HIS A 159 14.34 -3.52 3.42
CA HIS A 159 15.59 -3.71 2.70
C HIS A 159 16.80 -3.92 3.64
N PHE A 160 16.88 -3.15 4.72
CA PHE A 160 18.08 -3.11 5.58
C PHE A 160 17.94 -3.87 6.90
N LYS A 161 16.72 -4.14 7.36
CA LYS A 161 16.52 -4.93 8.58
C LYS A 161 16.66 -6.41 8.25
N LYS A 162 17.65 -7.07 8.86
CA LYS A 162 17.76 -8.53 8.83
C LYS A 162 16.48 -9.14 9.37
N THR A 163 15.72 -9.78 8.51
CA THR A 163 14.47 -10.45 8.87
C THR A 163 14.64 -11.93 8.56
N THR A 164 14.34 -12.78 9.53
CA THR A 164 14.24 -14.22 9.28
C THR A 164 13.04 -14.42 8.35
N ILE A 165 13.24 -15.10 7.23
CA ILE A 165 12.14 -15.45 6.33
C ILE A 165 11.25 -16.44 7.08
N GLU A 166 10.12 -15.95 7.58
CA GLU A 166 9.11 -16.77 8.22
C GLU A 166 7.94 -16.95 7.25
N HIS A 167 7.74 -18.16 6.77
CA HIS A 167 6.57 -18.52 5.96
C HIS A 167 5.38 -18.77 6.90
N SER A 168 4.70 -17.69 7.29
CA SER A 168 3.49 -17.76 8.11
C SER A 168 2.32 -17.02 7.44
N LEU A 169 1.09 -17.47 7.71
CA LEU A 169 -0.14 -16.78 7.26
C LEU A 169 -0.19 -15.31 7.71
N ARG A 170 0.44 -14.99 8.85
CA ARG A 170 0.54 -13.61 9.32
C ARG A 170 1.50 -12.78 8.47
N GLN A 171 2.61 -13.38 8.03
CA GLN A 171 3.57 -12.72 7.14
C GLN A 171 2.95 -12.49 5.75
N GLU A 172 2.19 -13.45 5.21
CA GLU A 172 1.46 -13.27 3.95
C GLU A 172 0.46 -12.11 4.03
N ARG A 173 -0.30 -12.02 5.13
CA ARG A 173 -1.21 -10.89 5.39
C ARG A 173 -0.46 -9.56 5.49
N LEU A 174 0.69 -9.53 6.14
CA LEU A 174 1.52 -8.32 6.21
C LEU A 174 2.01 -7.91 4.82
N ASN A 175 2.50 -8.87 4.02
CA ASN A 175 2.95 -8.60 2.65
C ASN A 175 1.81 -7.99 1.81
N PHE A 176 0.62 -8.58 1.87
CA PHE A 176 -0.57 -8.01 1.22
C PHE A 176 -0.85 -6.55 1.65
N TRP A 177 -0.77 -6.26 2.96
CA TRP A 177 -0.99 -4.89 3.44
C TRP A 177 0.07 -3.91 2.96
N LEU A 178 1.32 -4.37 2.85
CA LEU A 178 2.40 -3.58 2.26
C LEU A 178 2.14 -3.33 0.77
N ASP A 179 1.66 -4.32 0.02
CA ASP A 179 1.30 -4.15 -1.39
C ASP A 179 0.18 -3.10 -1.58
N ILE A 180 -0.89 -3.15 -0.77
CA ILE A 180 -1.96 -2.10 -0.75
C ILE A 180 -1.37 -0.71 -0.48
N ILE A 181 -0.51 -0.58 0.53
CA ILE A 181 0.03 0.72 0.96
C ILE A 181 1.02 1.26 -0.08
N PHE A 182 1.82 0.38 -0.68
CA PHE A 182 2.82 0.75 -1.67
C PHE A 182 2.13 1.17 -2.97
N GLU A 183 1.17 0.38 -3.45
CA GLU A 183 0.35 0.70 -4.62
C GLU A 183 -0.36 2.05 -4.46
N ALA A 184 -0.85 2.37 -3.26
CA ALA A 184 -1.51 3.65 -2.99
C ALA A 184 -0.63 4.89 -3.21
N THR A 185 0.69 4.70 -3.28
CA THR A 185 1.66 5.79 -3.51
C THR A 185 2.24 5.81 -4.92
N GLN A 186 1.91 4.82 -5.76
CA GLN A 186 2.38 4.74 -7.14
C GLN A 186 1.54 5.64 -8.04
N GLU A 187 2.21 6.49 -8.83
CA GLU A 187 1.54 7.44 -9.72
C GLU A 187 1.09 6.81 -11.04
N LYS A 188 1.78 5.75 -11.48
CA LYS A 188 1.45 4.99 -12.69
C LYS A 188 1.67 3.51 -12.42
N THR A 189 0.65 2.72 -12.69
CA THR A 189 0.70 1.25 -12.59
C THR A 189 0.11 0.65 -13.85
N SER A 190 0.91 -0.14 -14.56
CA SER A 190 0.47 -0.91 -15.74
C SER A 190 0.14 -2.36 -15.41
N GLY A 191 0.24 -2.75 -14.12
CA GLY A 191 -0.08 -4.09 -13.68
C GLY A 191 -1.55 -4.42 -13.88
N LEU A 192 -1.82 -5.66 -14.29
CA LEU A 192 -3.18 -6.21 -14.39
C LEU A 192 -3.64 -6.91 -13.12
N ARG A 193 -2.81 -6.96 -12.09
CA ARG A 193 -3.12 -7.52 -10.76
C ARG A 193 -3.19 -6.39 -9.74
N PHE A 194 -4.21 -6.44 -8.88
CA PHE A 194 -4.53 -5.43 -7.90
C PHE A 194 -4.68 -6.08 -6.52
N PRO A 195 -3.99 -5.62 -5.47
CA PRO A 195 -4.30 -5.98 -4.09
C PRO A 195 -5.59 -5.27 -3.68
N VAL A 196 -6.57 -6.04 -3.21
CA VAL A 196 -7.91 -5.55 -2.90
C VAL A 196 -8.44 -6.13 -1.58
N LEU A 197 -9.44 -5.49 -1.01
CA LEU A 197 -10.19 -6.00 0.13
C LEU A 197 -11.61 -6.32 -0.32
N VAL A 198 -12.01 -7.58 -0.22
CA VAL A 198 -13.40 -7.99 -0.45
C VAL A 198 -14.16 -7.87 0.85
N ILE A 199 -15.33 -7.22 0.84
CA ILE A 199 -16.22 -7.22 2.00
C ILE A 199 -17.07 -8.49 1.98
N GLU A 200 -16.84 -9.37 2.94
CA GLU A 200 -17.72 -10.51 3.18
C GLU A 200 -19.05 -10.06 3.81
N PRO A 201 -20.13 -10.88 3.75
CA PRO A 201 -21.42 -10.58 4.39
C PRO A 201 -21.31 -10.20 5.88
N THR A 202 -20.26 -10.68 6.55
CA THR A 202 -19.90 -10.37 7.95
C THR A 202 -19.38 -8.95 8.17
N LYS A 203 -19.24 -8.14 7.11
CA LYS A 203 -18.64 -6.79 7.11
C LYS A 203 -17.17 -6.76 7.50
N ILE A 204 -16.48 -7.90 7.38
CA ILE A 204 -15.04 -8.02 7.58
C ILE A 204 -14.36 -7.80 6.24
N TYR A 205 -13.26 -7.03 6.25
CA TYR A 205 -12.40 -6.90 5.08
C TYR A 205 -11.55 -8.16 4.94
N GLN A 206 -11.74 -8.90 3.85
CA GLN A 206 -10.95 -10.06 3.49
C GLN A 206 -9.89 -9.65 2.46
N PRO A 207 -8.59 -9.72 2.81
CA PRO A 207 -7.49 -9.58 1.87
C PRO A 207 -7.63 -10.49 0.65
N ALA A 208 -7.48 -9.93 -0.54
CA ALA A 208 -7.61 -10.65 -1.81
C ALA A 208 -6.77 -10.00 -2.90
N TYR A 209 -6.57 -10.71 -4.00
CA TYR A 209 -6.08 -10.13 -5.25
C TYR A 209 -7.14 -10.31 -6.31
N VAL A 210 -7.25 -9.32 -7.19
CA VAL A 210 -7.99 -9.43 -8.43
C VAL A 210 -7.04 -9.20 -9.60
N SER A 211 -7.15 -9.98 -10.67
CA SER A 211 -6.38 -9.79 -11.89
C SER A 211 -7.20 -9.91 -13.15
N ILE A 212 -6.75 -9.20 -14.18
CA ILE A 212 -7.24 -9.34 -15.55
C ILE A 212 -6.25 -10.24 -16.30
N ASN A 213 -6.71 -11.37 -16.82
CA ASN A 213 -5.89 -12.30 -17.59
C ASN A 213 -6.13 -12.05 -19.09
N ASN A 214 -5.08 -11.63 -19.79
CA ASN A 214 -5.13 -11.32 -21.23
C ASN A 214 -4.39 -12.35 -22.09
N GLU A 215 -3.88 -13.44 -21.50
CA GLU A 215 -3.04 -14.43 -22.21
C GLU A 215 -3.83 -15.61 -22.79
N ALA A 216 -5.09 -15.76 -22.41
CA ALA A 216 -5.97 -16.81 -22.94
C ALA A 216 -6.76 -16.29 -24.16
N ASP A 217 -7.26 -17.21 -24.99
CA ASP A 217 -8.14 -16.91 -26.13
C ASP A 217 -9.37 -16.08 -25.72
N GLU A 218 -9.75 -16.14 -24.44
CA GLU A 218 -10.77 -15.31 -23.81
C GLU A 218 -10.17 -14.54 -22.62
N ARG A 219 -10.43 -13.23 -22.54
CA ARG A 219 -10.02 -12.41 -21.37
C ARG A 219 -10.87 -12.75 -20.16
N THR A 220 -10.24 -12.99 -19.02
CA THR A 220 -10.96 -13.34 -17.78
C THR A 220 -10.57 -12.46 -16.59
N VAL A 221 -11.44 -12.45 -15.57
CA VAL A 221 -11.19 -11.80 -14.29
C VAL A 221 -10.99 -12.87 -13.21
N SER A 222 -9.79 -12.96 -12.64
CA SER A 222 -9.50 -13.84 -11.50
C SER A 222 -9.59 -13.07 -10.19
N LEU A 223 -10.21 -13.65 -9.17
CA LEU A 223 -10.28 -13.12 -7.81
C LEU A 223 -9.90 -14.23 -6.83
N TRP A 224 -8.99 -13.98 -5.90
CA TRP A 224 -8.64 -14.98 -4.88
C TRP A 224 -8.27 -14.36 -3.54
N HIS A 225 -8.62 -15.05 -2.45
CA HIS A 225 -8.35 -14.61 -1.09
C HIS A 225 -6.89 -14.87 -0.68
N VAL A 226 -6.33 -13.96 0.11
CA VAL A 226 -5.03 -14.12 0.77
C VAL A 226 -5.24 -14.67 2.19
N SER A 227 -4.67 -15.84 2.46
CA SER A 227 -4.68 -16.50 3.78
C SER A 227 -6.08 -16.53 4.43
N PRO A 228 -7.09 -17.17 3.78
CA PRO A 228 -8.47 -17.19 4.26
C PRO A 228 -8.58 -17.88 5.63
N ALA A 229 -9.48 -17.38 6.49
CA ALA A 229 -9.66 -17.93 7.83
C ALA A 229 -10.36 -19.30 7.83
N GLU A 230 -11.27 -19.54 6.87
CA GLU A 230 -12.09 -20.75 6.80
C GLU A 230 -11.86 -21.51 5.48
N MET A 231 -10.87 -22.41 5.45
CA MET A 231 -10.44 -23.19 4.27
C MET A 231 -11.52 -24.05 3.57
N LYS A 232 -12.73 -24.17 4.13
CA LYS A 232 -13.80 -25.03 3.59
C LYS A 232 -14.67 -24.34 2.53
N ARG A 233 -14.52 -23.02 2.35
CA ARG A 233 -15.29 -22.26 1.36
C ARG A 233 -14.51 -22.05 0.08
N ILE A 234 -15.20 -21.64 -0.98
CA ILE A 234 -14.56 -21.18 -2.21
C ILE A 234 -13.81 -19.88 -1.89
N HIS A 235 -12.57 -19.79 -2.36
CA HIS A 235 -11.66 -18.68 -2.12
C HIS A 235 -10.99 -18.18 -3.40
N GLU A 236 -11.32 -18.77 -4.54
CA GLU A 236 -10.78 -18.44 -5.84
C GLU A 236 -11.90 -18.55 -6.86
N TRP A 237 -11.99 -17.53 -7.71
CA TRP A 237 -12.98 -17.41 -8.76
C TRP A 237 -12.30 -16.96 -10.04
N ASN A 238 -12.78 -17.47 -11.16
CA ASN A 238 -12.38 -17.06 -12.48
C ASN A 238 -13.63 -16.76 -13.31
N PHE A 239 -13.79 -15.52 -13.73
CA PHE A 239 -14.98 -15.02 -14.40
C PHE A 239 -14.67 -14.75 -15.87
N THR A 240 -15.36 -15.47 -16.76
CA THR A 240 -15.45 -15.15 -18.19
C THR A 240 -16.31 -13.90 -18.39
N ALA A 241 -16.23 -13.28 -19.58
CA ALA A 241 -17.06 -12.14 -19.91
C ALA A 241 -18.56 -12.46 -19.76
N SER A 242 -18.98 -13.65 -20.21
CA SER A 242 -20.35 -14.16 -20.12
C SER A 242 -20.87 -14.35 -18.69
N SER A 243 -19.97 -14.59 -17.73
CA SER A 243 -20.33 -14.77 -16.32
C SER A 243 -20.53 -13.44 -15.57
N ILE A 244 -20.10 -12.31 -16.14
CA ILE A 244 -20.13 -10.99 -15.52
C ILE A 244 -21.37 -10.21 -16.00
N ARG A 245 -22.29 -9.91 -15.08
CA ARG A 245 -23.48 -9.06 -15.35
C ARG A 245 -23.12 -7.59 -15.52
N GLY A 246 -22.09 -7.13 -14.81
CA GLY A 246 -21.63 -5.76 -14.88
C GLY A 246 -20.74 -5.37 -13.73
N ILE A 247 -20.32 -4.10 -13.72
CA ILE A 247 -19.49 -3.50 -12.68
C ILE A 247 -19.92 -2.06 -12.41
N SER A 248 -19.94 -1.65 -11.14
CA SER A 248 -20.30 -0.29 -10.74
C SER A 248 -19.39 0.24 -9.64
N ILE A 249 -19.03 1.53 -9.69
CA ILE A 249 -18.29 2.19 -8.60
C ILE A 249 -19.30 2.61 -7.52
N SER A 250 -18.94 2.41 -6.27
CA SER A 250 -19.77 2.79 -5.12
C SER A 250 -19.94 4.31 -5.05
N LYS A 251 -21.18 4.74 -4.75
CA LYS A 251 -21.50 6.16 -4.52
C LYS A 251 -21.03 6.67 -3.14
N PHE A 252 -20.59 5.79 -2.25
CA PHE A 252 -20.20 6.13 -0.88
C PHE A 252 -18.69 6.10 -0.62
N ASP A 253 -17.94 5.35 -1.42
CA ASP A 253 -16.48 5.30 -1.35
C ASP A 253 -15.93 5.02 -2.74
N GLU A 254 -15.24 5.98 -3.34
CA GLU A 254 -14.73 5.91 -4.71
C GLU A 254 -13.64 4.84 -4.87
N ARG A 255 -13.08 4.33 -3.76
CA ARG A 255 -12.16 3.19 -3.76
C ARG A 255 -12.87 1.85 -3.88
N CYS A 256 -14.20 1.81 -3.86
CA CYS A 256 -14.99 0.59 -3.87
C CYS A 256 -15.76 0.42 -5.18
N CYS A 257 -15.77 -0.81 -5.71
CA CYS A 257 -16.69 -1.21 -6.77
C CYS A 257 -17.50 -2.46 -6.39
N PHE A 258 -18.59 -2.68 -7.10
CA PHE A 258 -19.41 -3.88 -7.06
C PHE A 258 -19.24 -4.63 -8.37
N LEU A 259 -18.82 -5.89 -8.29
CA LEU A 259 -18.76 -6.81 -9.42
C LEU A 259 -19.98 -7.75 -9.34
N TYR A 260 -20.86 -7.65 -10.34
CA TYR A 260 -22.09 -8.44 -10.44
C TYR A 260 -21.86 -9.64 -11.35
N VAL A 261 -22.20 -10.85 -10.91
CA VAL A 261 -21.97 -12.10 -11.66
C VAL A 261 -23.24 -12.94 -11.74
N HIS A 262 -23.38 -13.79 -12.76
CA HIS A 262 -24.59 -14.57 -13.02
C HIS A 262 -24.75 -15.78 -12.08
N ASP A 263 -23.68 -16.55 -11.86
CA ASP A 263 -23.75 -17.87 -11.22
C ASP A 263 -23.36 -17.90 -9.74
N ASN A 264 -23.02 -16.74 -9.13
CA ASN A 264 -22.89 -16.63 -7.67
C ASN A 264 -24.13 -15.97 -7.06
N SER A 265 -24.53 -16.42 -5.87
CA SER A 265 -25.63 -15.82 -5.12
C SER A 265 -25.33 -14.40 -4.64
N ASP A 266 -24.06 -14.07 -4.43
CA ASP A 266 -23.61 -12.81 -3.84
C ASP A 266 -22.73 -12.01 -4.81
N ASP A 267 -22.98 -10.70 -4.90
CA ASP A 267 -22.12 -9.75 -5.61
C ASP A 267 -20.85 -9.45 -4.80
N PHE A 268 -19.73 -9.18 -5.48
CA PHE A 268 -18.48 -8.86 -4.79
C PHE A 268 -18.35 -7.36 -4.57
N GLN A 269 -18.27 -6.96 -3.30
CA GLN A 269 -17.91 -5.60 -2.91
C GLN A 269 -16.39 -5.51 -2.72
N ILE A 270 -15.69 -4.85 -3.65
CA ILE A 270 -14.22 -4.86 -3.77
C ILE A 270 -13.67 -3.46 -3.51
N TYR A 271 -12.76 -3.33 -2.54
CA TYR A 271 -12.07 -2.10 -2.19
C TYR A 271 -10.62 -2.12 -2.67
N PHE A 272 -10.22 -1.06 -3.35
CA PHE A 272 -8.88 -0.83 -3.88
C PHE A 272 -8.08 0.10 -2.98
N SER A 273 -6.77 0.15 -3.23
CA SER A 273 -5.85 1.07 -2.55
C SER A 273 -6.21 2.55 -2.77
N THR A 274 -6.72 2.90 -3.97
CA THR A 274 -7.13 4.27 -4.35
C THR A 274 -8.33 4.26 -5.33
N GLU A 275 -8.96 5.43 -5.49
CA GLU A 275 -10.00 5.68 -6.50
C GLU A 275 -9.50 5.42 -7.92
N CYS A 276 -8.26 5.81 -8.23
CA CYS A 276 -7.66 5.61 -9.54
C CYS A 276 -7.52 4.12 -9.88
N GLN A 277 -7.11 3.30 -8.91
CA GLN A 277 -7.01 1.84 -9.08
C GLN A 277 -8.38 1.19 -9.27
N CYS A 278 -9.37 1.60 -8.47
CA CYS A 278 -10.76 1.17 -8.61
C CYS A 278 -11.32 1.51 -10.01
N SER A 279 -11.11 2.75 -10.45
CA SER A 279 -11.55 3.22 -11.76
C SER A 279 -10.85 2.48 -12.91
N ARG A 280 -9.54 2.22 -12.79
CA ARG A 280 -8.80 1.43 -13.80
C ARG A 280 -9.34 0.02 -13.90
N PHE A 281 -9.53 -0.67 -12.78
CA PHE A 281 -10.10 -2.01 -12.80
C PHE A 281 -11.50 -2.01 -13.44
N CYS A 282 -12.35 -1.04 -13.07
CA CYS A 282 -13.68 -0.91 -13.67
C CYS A 282 -13.64 -0.68 -15.19
N ALA A 283 -12.68 0.10 -15.68
CA ALA A 283 -12.50 0.31 -17.12
C ALA A 283 -12.11 -0.99 -17.83
N LEU A 284 -11.13 -1.72 -17.31
CA LEU A 284 -10.68 -2.99 -17.88
C LEU A 284 -11.80 -4.04 -17.93
N VAL A 285 -12.61 -4.16 -16.87
CA VAL A 285 -13.76 -5.09 -16.87
C VAL A 285 -14.81 -4.67 -17.91
N LYS A 286 -15.05 -3.37 -18.10
CA LYS A 286 -15.98 -2.89 -19.14
C LYS A 286 -15.47 -3.18 -20.56
N GLU A 287 -14.16 -3.09 -20.79
CA GLU A 287 -13.54 -3.48 -22.06
C GLU A 287 -13.77 -4.97 -22.35
N ILE A 288 -13.60 -5.85 -21.37
CA ILE A 288 -13.90 -7.29 -21.50
C ILE A 288 -15.36 -7.51 -21.91
N LEU A 289 -16.29 -6.78 -21.29
CA LEU A 289 -17.72 -6.89 -21.59
C LEU A 289 -18.07 -6.35 -22.99
N SER A 290 -17.44 -5.25 -23.44
CA SER A 290 -17.66 -4.72 -24.78
C SER A 290 -17.11 -5.62 -25.87
N ASP A 291 -15.92 -6.19 -25.65
CA ASP A 291 -15.26 -7.09 -26.61
C ASP A 291 -16.12 -8.36 -26.82
N ALA A 292 -16.73 -8.90 -25.76
CA ALA A 292 -17.61 -10.06 -25.87
C ALA A 292 -18.90 -9.78 -26.67
N VAL A 293 -19.49 -8.59 -26.52
CA VAL A 293 -20.68 -8.19 -27.30
C VAL A 293 -20.32 -7.98 -28.77
N GLY A 294 -19.16 -7.37 -29.07
CA GLY A 294 -18.66 -7.21 -30.43
C GLY A 294 -18.46 -8.54 -31.14
N ASN A 295 -17.78 -9.49 -30.49
CA ASN A 295 -17.54 -10.83 -31.04
C ASN A 295 -18.85 -11.61 -31.26
N THR A 296 -19.86 -11.43 -30.40
CA THR A 296 -21.18 -12.08 -30.56
C THR A 296 -21.91 -11.55 -31.80
N LEU A 297 -21.85 -10.24 -32.05
CA LEU A 297 -22.47 -9.61 -33.23
C LEU A 297 -21.75 -9.95 -34.54
N GLU A 298 -20.43 -10.14 -34.52
CA GLU A 298 -19.66 -10.60 -35.68
C GLU A 298 -20.00 -12.06 -36.05
N LEU A 299 -20.17 -12.94 -35.05
CA LEU A 299 -20.60 -14.32 -35.26
C LEU A 299 -22.05 -14.43 -35.76
N GLU A 300 -22.95 -13.54 -35.35
CA GLU A 300 -24.32 -13.46 -35.88
C GLU A 300 -24.38 -12.90 -37.32
N GLY A 301 -23.42 -12.07 -37.71
CA GLY A 301 -23.28 -11.51 -39.06
C GLY A 301 -22.75 -12.47 -40.13
N GLU A 302 -22.17 -13.62 -39.73
CA GLU A 302 -21.67 -14.65 -40.65
C GLU A 302 -22.70 -15.78 -40.93
N ILE A 303 -23.88 -15.75 -40.32
CA ILE A 303 -24.89 -16.83 -40.47
C ILE A 303 -25.92 -16.56 -41.59
N ASP A 304 -25.99 -15.35 -42.16
CA ASP A 304 -26.96 -15.02 -43.22
C ASP A 304 -26.31 -15.02 -44.61
N GLY A 305 -25.96 -16.23 -45.08
CA GLY A 305 -25.24 -16.41 -46.34
C GLY A 305 -25.47 -17.76 -47.00
N ASP A 306 -26.64 -18.38 -46.84
CA ASP A 306 -27.05 -19.48 -47.73
C ASP A 306 -28.58 -19.53 -47.87
N THR A 307 -29.10 -18.78 -48.84
CA THR A 307 -30.44 -18.98 -49.40
C THR A 307 -30.35 -18.89 -50.92
N LEU A 308 -30.25 -20.04 -51.59
CA LEU A 308 -30.57 -20.20 -53.01
C LEU A 308 -31.26 -21.58 -53.15
N GLU A 309 -32.59 -21.58 -53.22
CA GLU A 309 -33.40 -21.65 -54.44
C GLU A 309 -33.81 -23.11 -54.74
N MET A 310 -35.07 -23.41 -54.40
CA MET A 310 -35.77 -24.64 -54.77
C MET A 310 -36.30 -24.52 -56.19
N ASP A 311 -35.69 -25.23 -57.13
CA ASP A 311 -36.23 -25.40 -58.48
C ASP A 311 -37.40 -26.39 -58.49
N TYR A 312 -38.48 -25.97 -59.15
CA TYR A 312 -39.69 -26.74 -59.40
C TYR A 312 -39.47 -27.86 -60.42
N MET A 313 -40.04 -29.04 -60.15
CA MET A 313 -40.67 -29.89 -61.17
C MET A 313 -41.89 -30.61 -60.59
#